data_AF-A0AAV7VPA2-F1
#
_entry.id   AF-A0AAV7VPA2-F1
#
_cell.length_a   1.000
_cell.length_b   1.000
_cell.length_c   1.000
_cell.angle_alpha   90.00
_cell.angle_beta   90.00
_cell.angle_gamma   90.00
#
_symmetry.space_group_name_H-M   'P 1'
#
loop_
_entity.id
_entity.type
_entity.pdbx_description
1 polymer ?
#
loop_
_entity_poly.entity_id
_entity_poly.type
_entity_poly.pdbx_seq_one_letter_code
_entity_poly.pdbx_strand_id
1 'polypeptide(L)'
;GVEGTGLAFIVFTEAITKMPIAPLWSILFFIMLFCLGLSSMFGNMEGVLVPLMDLQILPKKWPKEVITGTICAVSFLIAFIFVLNSGNYWLALFDNFAGSIPLLIIAFCEMFAVVYIYGID
;
A
#
# COMPACT_ATOMS: atom_id res chain seq x y z
N GLY A 1 -5.21 -2.74 23.94
CA GLY A 1 -5.52 -3.81 22.99
C GLY A 1 -4.44 -3.80 21.94
N VAL A 2 -4.09 -4.94 21.36
CA VAL A 2 -3.27 -4.91 20.14
C VAL A 2 -4.15 -4.33 19.03
N GLU A 3 -3.66 -3.30 18.34
CA GLU A 3 -4.33 -2.65 17.22
C GLU A 3 -3.40 -2.73 16.00
N GLY A 4 -3.95 -2.77 14.79
CA GLY A 4 -3.18 -2.90 13.55
C GLY A 4 -2.51 -4.27 13.38
N THR A 5 -1.20 -4.28 13.12
CA THR A 5 -0.41 -5.49 12.78
C THR A 5 -0.45 -6.55 13.88
N GLY A 6 -0.54 -6.16 15.15
CA GLY A 6 -0.60 -7.09 16.28
C GLY A 6 -1.87 -7.97 16.28
N LEU A 7 -2.99 -7.51 15.71
CA LEU A 7 -4.21 -8.32 15.64
C LEU A 7 -4.03 -9.52 14.71
N ALA A 8 -3.56 -9.27 13.48
CA ALA A 8 -3.41 -10.31 12.47
C ALA A 8 -2.28 -11.31 12.79
N PHE A 9 -1.17 -10.85 13.39
CA PHE A 9 0.00 -11.71 13.60
C PHE A 9 0.11 -12.33 15.00
N ILE A 10 -0.60 -11.80 16.01
CA ILE A 10 -0.56 -12.32 17.39
C ILE A 10 -1.89 -12.98 17.75
N VAL A 11 -3.00 -12.28 17.62
CA VAL A 11 -4.32 -12.79 18.07
C VAL A 11 -4.84 -13.88 17.14
N PHE A 12 -4.76 -13.66 15.82
CA PHE A 12 -5.22 -14.65 14.84
C PHE A 12 -4.34 -15.91 14.83
N THR A 13 -3.03 -15.77 14.97
CA THR A 13 -2.13 -16.93 15.06
C THR A 13 -2.36 -17.72 16.35
N GLU A 14 -2.57 -17.04 17.49
CA GLU A 14 -2.95 -17.69 18.73
C GLU A 14 -4.29 -18.44 18.60
N ALA A 15 -5.28 -17.87 17.92
CA ALA A 15 -6.56 -18.53 17.65
C ALA A 15 -6.41 -19.76 16.73
N ILE A 16 -5.60 -19.67 15.66
CA ILE A 16 -5.36 -20.77 14.71
C ILE A 16 -4.72 -21.97 15.41
N THR A 17 -3.82 -21.76 16.38
CA THR A 17 -3.19 -22.87 17.13
C THR A 17 -4.18 -23.68 17.96
N LYS A 18 -5.34 -23.11 18.30
CA LYS A 18 -6.41 -23.78 19.07
C LYS A 18 -7.38 -24.58 18.18
N MET A 19 -7.26 -24.50 16.85
CA MET A 19 -8.13 -25.21 15.91
C MET A 19 -7.58 -26.61 15.55
N PRO A 20 -8.44 -27.60 15.28
CA PRO A 20 -7.99 -28.88 14.72
C PRO A 20 -7.37 -28.65 13.34
N ILE A 21 -6.25 -29.31 13.06
CA ILE A 21 -5.49 -29.16 11.80
C ILE A 21 -4.95 -27.72 11.62
N ALA A 22 -4.37 -27.15 12.69
CA ALA A 22 -3.71 -25.84 12.72
C ALA A 22 -2.80 -25.50 11.51
N PRO A 23 -1.95 -26.42 10.97
CA PRO A 23 -1.07 -26.05 9.85
C PRO A 23 -1.83 -25.71 8.56
N LEU A 24 -2.98 -26.34 8.29
CA LEU A 24 -3.78 -26.05 7.09
C LEU A 24 -4.39 -24.65 7.18
N TRP A 25 -4.98 -24.31 8.33
CA TRP A 25 -5.59 -22.99 8.58
C TRP A 25 -4.57 -21.85 8.53
N SER A 26 -3.36 -22.07 9.04
CA SER A 26 -2.27 -21.10 8.95
C SER A 26 -1.91 -20.77 7.50
N ILE A 27 -1.70 -21.79 6.66
CA ILE A 27 -1.36 -21.60 5.24
C ILE A 27 -2.48 -20.84 4.50
N LEU A 28 -3.74 -21.23 4.69
CA LEU A 28 -4.87 -20.58 4.05
C LEU A 28 -4.98 -19.10 4.45
N PHE A 29 -4.77 -18.79 5.72
CA PHE A 29 -4.83 -17.43 6.24
C PHE A 29 -3.70 -16.55 5.69
N PHE A 30 -2.46 -17.03 5.68
CA PHE A 30 -1.34 -16.26 5.15
C PHE A 30 -1.41 -16.09 3.62
N ILE A 31 -1.89 -17.09 2.87
CA ILE A 31 -2.14 -16.94 1.43
C ILE A 31 -3.20 -15.88 1.17
N MET A 32 -4.28 -15.87 1.96
CA MET A 32 -5.30 -14.83 1.85
C MET A 32 -4.71 -13.42 2.06
N LEU A 33 -3.95 -13.22 3.14
CA LEU A 33 -3.30 -11.93 3.43
C LEU A 33 -2.31 -11.54 2.32
N PHE A 34 -1.56 -12.51 1.78
CA PHE A 34 -0.65 -12.28 0.67
C PHE A 34 -1.37 -11.85 -0.61
N CYS A 35 -2.44 -12.55 -1.00
CA CYS A 35 -3.24 -12.21 -2.17
C CYS A 35 -3.93 -10.84 -2.05
N LEU A 36 -4.44 -10.50 -0.86
CA LEU A 36 -5.02 -9.18 -0.59
C LEU A 36 -3.97 -8.07 -0.71
N GLY A 37 -2.79 -8.29 -0.11
CA GLY A 37 -1.66 -7.36 -0.22
C GLY A 37 -1.22 -7.15 -1.67
N LEU A 38 -1.02 -8.25 -2.41
CA LEU A 38 -0.63 -8.19 -3.82
C LEU A 38 -1.64 -7.43 -4.68
N SER A 39 -2.93 -7.71 -4.51
CA SER A 39 -3.98 -7.08 -5.32
C SER A 39 -4.02 -5.56 -5.10
N SER A 40 -3.86 -5.10 -3.86
CA SER A 40 -3.77 -3.67 -3.55
C SER A 40 -2.50 -3.03 -4.13
N MET A 41 -1.36 -3.72 -4.06
CA MET A 41 -0.09 -3.21 -4.59
C MET A 41 -0.12 -3.04 -6.11
N PHE A 42 -0.84 -3.89 -6.85
CA PHE A 42 -1.03 -3.69 -8.30
C PHE A 42 -1.76 -2.38 -8.60
N GLY A 43 -2.85 -2.08 -7.90
CA GLY A 43 -3.58 -0.82 -8.05
C GLY A 43 -2.72 0.41 -7.69
N ASN A 44 -1.95 0.32 -6.60
CA ASN A 44 -1.06 1.41 -6.20
C ASN A 44 0.08 1.63 -7.22
N MET A 45 0.62 0.56 -7.79
CA MET A 45 1.65 0.64 -8.83
C MET A 45 1.11 1.29 -10.10
N GLU A 46 -0.08 0.91 -10.57
CA GLU A 46 -0.72 1.58 -11.72
C GLU A 46 -1.01 3.06 -11.44
N GLY A 47 -1.51 3.37 -10.25
CA GLY A 47 -1.79 4.75 -9.83
C GLY A 47 -0.57 5.66 -9.81
N VAL A 48 0.63 5.12 -9.60
CA VAL A 48 1.90 5.87 -9.69
C VAL A 48 2.44 5.87 -11.13
N LEU A 49 2.36 4.75 -11.85
CA LEU A 49 2.93 4.61 -13.19
C LEU A 49 2.25 5.52 -14.22
N VAL A 50 0.92 5.55 -14.24
CA VAL A 50 0.14 6.30 -15.23
C VAL A 50 0.45 7.81 -15.21
N PRO A 51 0.38 8.54 -14.07
CA PRO A 51 0.69 9.96 -14.06
C PRO A 51 2.16 10.23 -14.38
N LEU A 52 3.08 9.36 -13.98
CA LEU A 52 4.50 9.48 -14.34
C LEU A 52 4.75 9.37 -15.85
N MET A 53 3.99 8.51 -16.54
CA MET A 53 4.05 8.39 -17.99
C MET A 53 3.43 9.60 -18.70
N ASP A 54 2.34 10.15 -18.15
CA ASP A 54 1.63 11.30 -18.72
C ASP A 54 2.44 12.61 -18.62
N LEU A 55 3.16 12.80 -17.51
CA LEU A 55 4.00 13.98 -17.27
C LEU A 55 5.21 14.10 -18.23
N GLN A 56 5.49 13.10 -19.07
CA GLN A 56 6.62 13.04 -20.02
C GLN A 56 8.01 13.38 -19.43
N ILE A 57 8.18 13.29 -18.09
CA ILE A 57 9.44 13.60 -17.40
C ILE A 57 10.55 12.61 -17.79
N LEU A 58 10.18 11.41 -18.23
CA LEU A 58 11.10 10.35 -18.64
C LEU A 58 11.30 10.32 -20.16
N PRO A 59 12.51 10.04 -20.66
CA PRO A 59 12.79 10.00 -22.08
C PRO A 59 11.94 8.92 -22.76
N LYS A 60 11.14 9.32 -23.75
CA LYS A 60 10.21 8.49 -24.56
C LYS A 60 10.84 7.25 -25.22
N LYS A 61 12.17 7.13 -25.19
CA LYS A 61 12.95 6.00 -25.71
C LYS A 61 13.03 4.82 -24.74
N TRP A 62 12.68 5.00 -23.47
CA TRP A 62 12.77 3.93 -22.48
C TRP A 62 11.53 3.04 -22.52
N PRO A 63 11.71 1.70 -22.51
CA PRO A 63 10.58 0.78 -22.48
C PRO A 63 9.90 0.84 -21.10
N LYS A 64 8.58 0.61 -21.08
CA LYS A 64 7.73 0.68 -19.88
C LYS A 64 8.24 -0.23 -18.76
N GLU A 65 8.81 -1.38 -19.11
CA GLU A 65 9.35 -2.37 -18.17
C GLU A 65 10.52 -1.80 -17.36
N VAL A 66 11.36 -0.97 -17.99
CA VAL A 66 12.49 -0.32 -17.31
C VAL A 66 11.99 0.75 -16.34
N ILE A 67 10.97 1.52 -16.71
CA ILE A 67 10.36 2.53 -15.83
C ILE A 67 9.79 1.85 -14.57
N THR A 68 8.98 0.81 -14.75
CA THR A 68 8.44 0.04 -13.62
C THR A 68 9.55 -0.55 -12.76
N GLY A 69 10.59 -1.13 -13.38
CA GLY A 69 11.75 -1.65 -12.66
C GLY A 69 12.48 -0.60 -11.82
N THR A 70 12.64 0.63 -12.34
CA THR A 70 13.27 1.72 -11.58
C THR A 70 12.41 2.17 -10.39
N ILE A 71 11.09 2.26 -10.55
CA ILE A 71 10.18 2.63 -9.46
C ILE A 71 10.21 1.56 -8.37
N CYS A 72 10.19 0.27 -8.74
CA CYS A 72 10.37 -0.84 -7.79
C CYS A 72 11.71 -0.78 -7.06
N ALA A 73 12.80 -0.47 -7.75
CA ALA A 73 14.12 -0.38 -7.13
C ALA A 73 14.21 0.79 -6.14
N VAL A 74 13.67 1.96 -6.50
CA VAL A 74 13.62 3.13 -5.61
C VAL A 74 12.74 2.85 -4.40
N SER A 75 11.55 2.26 -4.59
CA SER A 75 10.66 1.92 -3.47
C SER A 75 11.29 0.88 -2.53
N PHE A 76 12.02 -0.10 -3.07
CA PHE A 76 12.78 -1.07 -2.27
C PHE A 76 13.88 -0.41 -1.41
N LEU A 77 14.62 0.56 -1.97
CA LEU A 77 15.63 1.31 -1.22
C LEU A 77 15.01 2.16 -0.10
N ILE A 78 13.85 2.77 -0.34
CA ILE A 78 13.12 3.52 0.68
C ILE A 78 12.59 2.58 1.76
N ALA A 79 12.07 1.41 1.37
CA ALA A 79 11.51 0.42 2.29
C ALA A 79 12.54 -0.10 3.33
N PHE A 80 13.84 0.06 3.05
CA PHE A 80 14.90 -0.31 3.99
C PHE A 80 14.75 0.37 5.35
N ILE A 81 14.19 1.59 5.41
CA ILE A 81 13.94 2.31 6.68
C ILE A 81 13.02 1.53 7.63
N PHE A 82 12.10 0.73 7.10
CA PHE A 82 11.15 -0.06 7.89
C PHE A 82 11.73 -1.38 8.42
N VAL A 83 12.91 -1.78 7.94
CA VAL A 83 13.59 -3.03 8.35
C VAL A 83 14.54 -2.81 9.54
N LEU A 84 14.82 -1.55 9.91
CA LEU A 84 15.63 -1.24 11.09
C LEU A 84 14.96 -1.73 12.39
N ASN A 85 15.74 -1.83 13.47
CA ASN A 85 15.25 -2.29 14.78
C ASN A 85 14.12 -1.41 15.35
N SER A 86 14.07 -0.13 14.95
CA SER A 86 13.00 0.82 15.26
C SER A 86 11.94 0.96 14.15
N GLY A 87 11.97 0.08 13.13
CA GLY A 87 11.15 0.18 11.93
C GLY A 87 9.65 0.12 12.19
N ASN A 88 9.21 -0.61 13.22
CA ASN A 88 7.80 -0.65 13.62
C ASN A 88 7.27 0.73 14.04
N TYR A 89 8.08 1.53 14.75
CA TYR A 89 7.71 2.90 15.12
C TYR A 89 7.57 3.81 13.89
N TRP A 90 8.49 3.69 12.93
CA TRP A 90 8.42 4.43 11.67
C TRP A 90 7.18 4.06 10.86
N LEU A 91 6.84 2.77 10.80
CA LEU A 91 5.66 2.28 10.09
C LEU A 91 4.37 2.79 10.76
N ALA A 92 4.25 2.70 12.08
CA ALA A 92 3.11 3.21 12.81
C ALA A 92 2.94 4.73 12.66
N LEU A 93 4.04 5.48 12.68
CA LEU A 93 4.02 6.93 12.45
C LEU A 93 3.51 7.25 11.04
N PHE A 94 4.06 6.60 10.01
CA PHE A 94 3.63 6.81 8.63
C PHE A 94 2.18 6.42 8.42
N ASP A 95 1.72 5.29 8.96
CA ASP A 95 0.34 4.81 8.78
C ASP A 95 -0.68 5.80 9.35
N ASN A 96 -0.41 6.37 10.53
CA ASN A 96 -1.30 7.35 11.16
C ASN A 96 -1.41 8.67 10.37
N PHE A 97 -0.32 9.15 9.79
CA PHE A 97 -0.29 10.47 9.14
C PHE A 97 -0.48 10.41 7.62
N ALA A 98 0.06 9.41 6.93
CA ALA A 98 0.06 9.32 5.47
C ALA A 98 -1.28 8.83 4.90
N GLY A 99 -2.04 8.03 5.65
CA GLY A 99 -3.32 7.50 5.18
C GLY A 99 -4.47 8.52 5.29
N SER A 100 -4.60 9.22 6.41
CA SER A 100 -5.82 9.98 6.70
C SER A 100 -5.84 11.39 6.09
N ILE A 101 -4.84 12.21 6.39
CA ILE A 101 -4.84 13.64 6.05
C ILE A 101 -4.80 13.86 4.53
N PRO A 102 -3.89 13.22 3.76
CA PRO A 102 -3.80 13.45 2.31
C PRO A 102 -5.04 13.01 1.56
N LEU A 103 -5.60 11.82 1.89
CA LEU A 103 -6.79 11.30 1.23
C LEU A 103 -7.99 12.23 1.42
N LEU A 104 -8.18 12.76 2.62
CA LEU A 104 -9.30 13.65 2.92
C LEU A 104 -9.20 14.97 2.16
N ILE A 105 -8.00 15.55 2.07
CA ILE A 105 -7.77 16.80 1.34
C ILE A 105 -7.99 16.59 -0.16
N ILE A 106 -7.41 15.52 -0.74
CA ILE A 106 -7.55 15.22 -2.18
C ILE A 106 -9.03 14.98 -2.52
N ALA A 107 -9.73 14.15 -1.75
CA ALA A 107 -11.15 13.86 -1.99
C ALA A 107 -12.03 15.12 -1.90
N PHE A 108 -11.75 16.02 -0.95
CA PHE A 108 -12.46 17.29 -0.84
C PHE A 108 -12.21 18.18 -2.06
N CYS A 109 -10.95 18.31 -2.50
CA CYS A 109 -10.59 19.11 -3.66
C CYS A 109 -11.18 18.56 -4.97
N GLU A 110 -11.18 17.23 -5.15
CA GLU A 110 -11.78 16.59 -6.33
C GLU A 110 -13.28 16.89 -6.42
N MET A 111 -14.02 16.69 -5.31
CA MET A 111 -15.46 16.97 -5.27
C MET A 111 -15.75 18.45 -5.53
N PHE A 112 -14.97 19.35 -4.93
CA PHE A 112 -15.13 20.79 -5.13
C PHE A 112 -14.85 21.19 -6.59
N ALA A 113 -13.78 20.67 -7.20
CA ALA A 113 -13.41 20.95 -8.57
C ALA A 113 -14.48 20.47 -9.57
N VAL A 114 -15.04 19.26 -9.37
CA VAL A 114 -16.09 18.72 -10.25
C VAL A 114 -17.37 19.55 -10.13
N VAL A 115 -17.80 19.87 -8.91
CA VAL A 115 -19.08 20.55 -8.68
C VAL A 115 -19.04 22.02 -9.12
N TYR A 116 -17.97 22.75 -8.79
CA TYR A 116 -17.93 24.21 -8.95
C TYR A 116 -17.10 24.71 -10.14
N ILE A 117 -16.06 23.96 -10.57
CA ILE A 117 -15.18 24.39 -11.67
C ILE A 117 -15.61 23.75 -12.98
N TYR A 118 -15.77 22.42 -13.00
CA TYR A 118 -16.21 21.72 -14.21
C TYR A 118 -17.69 22.02 -14.51
N GLY A 119 -18.50 22.20 -13.47
CA GLY A 119 -19.94 22.40 -13.59
C GLY A 119 -20.66 21.06 -13.62
N ILE A 120 -21.73 20.97 -12.85
CA ILE A 120 -22.61 19.77 -12.79
C ILE A 120 -23.77 19.85 -13.78
N ASP A 121 -23.91 20.99 -14.45
CA ASP A 121 -24.89 21.26 -15.51
C ASP A 121 -24.32 20.94 -16.91
#